data_AF-A0A5K1D029-F1
#
_entry.id   AF-A0A5K1D029-F1
#
_cell.length_a   1.000
_cell.length_b   1.000
_cell.length_c   1.000
_cell.angle_alpha   90.00
_cell.angle_beta   90.00
_cell.angle_gamma   90.00
#
_symmetry.space_group_name_H-M   'P 1'
#
loop_
_entity.id
_entity.type
_entity.pdbx_description
1 polymer ?
#
loop_
_entity_poly.entity_id
_entity_poly.type
_entity_poly.pdbx_seq_one_letter_code
_entity_poly.pdbx_strand_id
1 'polypeptide(L)'
;VKFEEGIFRPPEISSTIDLPQNFDFFGQKVDLSALQQLLNPIQASVANISRTISGQSPLKLPIPGERSQSWLVTTYLDNDLRISRGDGGLFILVKEGSSLLNQQ
;
A
#
# COMPACT_ATOMS: atom_id res chain seq x y z
N VAL A 1 3.51 2.11 -21.66
CA VAL A 1 3.44 1.04 -20.64
C VAL A 1 1.98 0.72 -20.41
N LYS A 2 1.62 -0.55 -20.23
CA LYS A 2 0.23 -0.97 -20.03
C LYS A 2 0.16 -1.94 -18.85
N PHE A 3 -0.71 -1.64 -17.89
CA PHE A 3 -0.99 -2.50 -16.76
C PHE A 3 -2.17 -3.41 -17.13
N GLU A 4 -1.98 -4.72 -17.15
CA GLU A 4 -3.04 -5.66 -17.55
C GLU A 4 -3.95 -6.05 -16.37
N GLU A 5 -3.38 -6.27 -15.18
CA GLU A 5 -4.13 -6.72 -14.01
C GLU A 5 -3.49 -6.25 -12.69
N GLY A 6 -4.35 -6.03 -11.68
CA GLY A 6 -3.93 -5.91 -10.28
C GLY A 6 -4.18 -7.23 -9.55
N ILE A 7 -3.19 -7.69 -8.77
CA ILE A 7 -3.32 -8.90 -7.95
C ILE A 7 -3.47 -8.47 -6.49
N PHE A 8 -4.66 -8.69 -5.92
CA PHE A 8 -4.88 -8.49 -4.49
C PHE A 8 -4.66 -9.83 -3.76
N ARG A 9 -3.59 -9.90 -2.97
CA ARG A 9 -3.34 -11.07 -2.12
C ARG A 9 -4.29 -11.02 -0.93
N PRO A 10 -4.88 -12.16 -0.54
CA PRO A 10 -5.66 -12.22 0.68
C PRO A 10 -4.82 -11.72 1.87
N PRO A 11 -5.40 -10.90 2.77
CA PRO A 11 -4.68 -10.42 3.95
C PRO A 11 -4.39 -11.58 4.90
N GLU A 12 -3.23 -11.55 5.54
CA GLU A 12 -2.91 -12.45 6.65
C GLU A 12 -3.68 -11.99 7.89
N ILE A 13 -4.63 -12.80 8.34
CA ILE A 13 -5.40 -12.55 9.56
C ILE A 13 -4.81 -13.41 10.66
N SER A 14 -4.17 -12.77 11.65
CA SER A 14 -3.73 -13.45 12.86
C SER A 14 -4.94 -14.01 13.61
N SER A 15 -4.95 -15.32 13.84
CA SER A 15 -6.08 -16.03 14.48
C SER A 15 -6.16 -15.83 15.99
N THR A 16 -5.20 -15.12 16.58
CA THR A 16 -5.02 -15.02 18.03
C THR A 16 -5.10 -13.56 18.46
N ILE A 17 -6.09 -13.25 19.29
CA ILE A 17 -6.16 -11.97 19.99
C ILE A 17 -5.44 -12.18 21.32
N ASP A 18 -4.19 -11.73 21.41
CA ASP A 18 -3.40 -11.80 22.64
C ASP A 18 -3.59 -10.51 23.44
N LEU A 19 -4.55 -10.52 24.38
CA LEU A 19 -4.72 -9.41 25.33
C LEU A 19 -3.84 -9.65 26.55
N PRO A 20 -3.04 -8.65 26.98
CA PRO A 20 -2.30 -8.75 28.23
C PRO A 20 -3.27 -8.81 29.42
N GLN A 21 -2.87 -9.47 30.51
CA GLN A 21 -3.71 -9.55 31.70
C GLN A 21 -4.00 -8.19 32.33
N ASN A 22 -3.08 -7.24 32.20
CA ASN A 22 -3.25 -5.90 32.72
C ASN A 22 -2.84 -4.89 31.64
N PHE A 23 -3.63 -3.83 31.48
CA PHE A 23 -3.30 -2.69 30.64
C PHE A 23 -3.22 -1.44 31.51
N ASP A 24 -2.16 -0.65 31.34
CA ASP A 24 -1.98 0.60 32.07
C ASP A 24 -2.62 1.74 31.28
N PHE A 25 -3.69 2.32 31.82
CA PHE A 25 -4.39 3.45 31.23
C PHE A 25 -4.41 4.61 32.21
N PHE A 26 -3.68 5.68 31.88
CA PHE A 26 -3.51 6.86 32.74
C PHE A 26 -3.03 6.55 34.17
N GLY A 27 -2.08 5.60 34.33
CA GLY A 27 -1.49 5.25 35.63
C GLY A 27 -2.34 4.31 36.49
N GLN A 28 -3.42 3.77 35.92
CA GLN A 28 -4.27 2.77 36.54
C GLN A 28 -4.10 1.45 35.79
N LYS A 29 -3.76 0.38 36.53
CA LYS A 29 -3.74 -0.98 36.00
C LYS A 29 -5.17 -1.51 35.94
N VAL A 30 -5.68 -1.69 34.73
CA VAL A 30 -6.97 -2.32 34.46
C VAL A 30 -6.74 -3.81 34.19
N ASP A 31 -7.34 -4.67 35.01
CA ASP A 31 -7.31 -6.12 34.84
C ASP A 31 -8.30 -6.53 33.74
N LEU A 32 -7.77 -7.16 32.70
CA LEU A 32 -8.52 -7.61 31.51
C LEU A 32 -8.81 -9.12 31.55
N SER A 33 -8.49 -9.83 32.63
CA SER A 33 -8.71 -11.27 32.78
C SER A 33 -10.17 -11.70 32.54
N ALA A 34 -11.14 -10.89 32.97
CA ALA A 34 -12.56 -11.11 32.70
C ALA A 34 -12.92 -11.00 31.21
N LEU A 35 -12.24 -10.12 30.47
CA LEU A 35 -12.44 -9.95 29.02
C LEU A 35 -11.79 -11.08 28.23
N GLN A 36 -10.68 -11.66 28.70
CA GLN A 36 -10.07 -12.84 28.07
C GLN A 36 -11.04 -14.03 28.01
N GLN A 37 -11.79 -14.28 29.10
CA GLN A 37 -12.78 -15.36 29.14
C GLN A 37 -13.95 -15.13 28.18
N LEU A 38 -14.36 -13.87 27.99
CA LEU A 38 -15.43 -13.49 27.06
C LEU A 38 -15.00 -13.56 25.58
N LEU A 39 -13.70 -13.42 25.29
CA LEU A 39 -13.15 -13.40 23.94
C LEU A 39 -12.72 -14.79 23.43
N ASN A 40 -12.53 -15.78 24.32
CA ASN A 40 -12.25 -17.17 23.96
C ASN A 40 -13.21 -17.78 22.90
N PRO A 41 -14.54 -17.54 22.94
CA PRO A 41 -15.47 -18.04 21.92
C PRO A 41 -15.30 -17.37 20.54
N ILE A 42 -14.80 -16.12 20.51
CA ILE A 42 -14.63 -15.34 19.28
C ILE A 42 -13.33 -15.73 18.56
N GLN A 43 -12.30 -16.13 19.30
CA GLN A 43 -11.03 -16.62 18.72
C GLN A 43 -11.25 -17.81 17.76
N ALA A 44 -12.16 -18.74 18.12
CA ALA A 44 -12.52 -19.87 17.26
C ALA A 44 -13.24 -19.44 15.96
N SER A 45 -13.99 -18.34 15.99
CA SER A 45 -14.69 -17.80 14.81
C SER A 45 -13.73 -17.04 13.88
N VAL A 46 -12.77 -16.29 14.43
CA VAL A 46 -11.76 -15.56 13.66
C VAL A 46 -10.79 -16.53 12.96
N ALA A 47 -10.42 -17.64 13.60
CA ALA A 47 -9.58 -18.68 13.01
C ALA A 47 -10.21 -19.38 11.78
N ASN A 48 -11.54 -19.47 11.74
CA ASN A 48 -12.23 -20.05 10.58
C ASN A 48 -12.31 -19.06 9.41
N ILE A 49 -12.47 -17.77 9.70
CA ILE A 49 -12.44 -16.69 8.71
C ILE A 49 -11.04 -16.53 8.11
N SER A 50 -9.99 -16.62 8.94
CA SER A 50 -8.62 -16.55 8.43
C SER A 50 -8.28 -17.72 7.49
N ARG A 51 -8.71 -18.95 7.79
CA ARG A 51 -8.52 -20.11 6.90
C ARG A 51 -9.29 -20.00 5.59
N THR A 52 -10.54 -19.53 5.63
CA THR A 52 -11.37 -19.43 4.42
C THR A 52 -10.87 -18.35 3.49
N ILE A 53 -10.31 -17.24 4.01
CA ILE A 53 -9.81 -16.14 3.18
C ILE A 53 -8.34 -16.36 2.76
N SER A 54 -7.49 -16.93 3.63
CA SER A 54 -6.09 -17.23 3.27
C SER A 54 -5.95 -18.36 2.25
N GLY A 55 -6.91 -19.29 2.20
CA GLY A 55 -6.97 -20.35 1.19
C GLY A 55 -7.56 -19.92 -0.15
N GLN A 56 -8.09 -18.68 -0.27
CA GLN A 56 -8.65 -18.19 -1.52
C GLN A 56 -7.54 -17.80 -2.51
N SER A 57 -7.78 -18.08 -3.79
CA SER A 57 -6.91 -17.61 -4.85
C SER A 57 -6.89 -16.07 -4.87
N PRO A 58 -5.73 -15.43 -5.12
CA PRO A 58 -5.64 -13.99 -5.24
C PRO A 58 -6.68 -13.43 -6.21
N LEU A 59 -7.37 -12.37 -5.79
CA LEU A 59 -8.40 -11.75 -6.61
C LEU A 59 -7.73 -10.96 -7.74
N LYS A 60 -8.03 -11.33 -8.99
CA LYS A 60 -7.62 -10.60 -10.18
C LYS A 60 -8.64 -9.50 -10.45
N LEU A 61 -8.22 -8.25 -10.31
CA LEU A 61 -9.06 -7.10 -10.61
C LEU A 61 -8.69 -6.56 -11.99
N PRO A 62 -9.57 -6.68 -13.00
CA PRO A 62 -9.32 -6.07 -14.30
C PRO A 62 -9.39 -4.55 -14.17
N ILE A 63 -8.50 -3.84 -14.86
CA ILE A 63 -8.53 -2.37 -14.91
C ILE A 63 -9.38 -1.97 -16.12
N PRO A 64 -10.58 -1.38 -15.93
CA PRO A 64 -11.49 -1.11 -17.03
C PRO A 64 -11.04 0.09 -17.88
N GLY A 65 -11.09 -0.08 -19.20
CA GLY A 65 -10.80 0.94 -20.21
C GLY A 65 -9.31 1.22 -20.39
N GLU A 66 -8.98 2.31 -21.10
CA GLU A 66 -7.60 2.68 -21.43
C GLU A 66 -6.83 3.31 -20.26
N ARG A 67 -7.42 3.37 -19.07
CA ARG A 67 -6.81 3.95 -17.86
C ARG A 67 -5.58 3.19 -17.36
N SER A 68 -5.37 1.98 -17.86
CA SER A 68 -4.21 1.18 -17.54
C SER A 68 -3.01 1.44 -18.46
N GLN A 69 -3.20 2.27 -19.50
CA GLN A 69 -2.16 2.66 -20.43
C GLN A 69 -1.59 4.02 -20.06
N SER A 70 -0.27 4.15 -20.11
CA SER A 70 0.41 5.43 -20.00
C SER A 70 1.61 5.50 -20.93
N TRP A 71 1.99 6.70 -21.34
CA TRP A 71 3.12 6.93 -22.21
C TRP A 71 3.93 8.15 -21.73
N LEU A 72 5.25 8.04 -21.82
CA LEU A 72 6.17 9.12 -21.51
C LEU A 72 7.27 9.12 -22.57
N VAL A 73 7.52 10.28 -23.17
CA VAL A 73 8.62 10.52 -24.12
C VAL A 73 9.55 11.54 -23.50
N THR A 74 10.81 11.16 -23.32
CA THR A 74 11.87 12.06 -22.84
C THR A 74 12.81 12.40 -23.99
N THR A 75 12.88 13.69 -24.31
CA THR A 75 13.83 14.27 -25.25
C THR A 75 15.01 14.85 -24.49
N TYR A 76 16.21 14.47 -24.90
CA TYR A 76 17.46 15.03 -24.43
C TYR A 76 17.86 16.14 -25.42
N LEU A 77 17.81 17.39 -24.98
CA LEU A 77 18.19 18.52 -25.83
C LEU A 77 19.70 18.72 -25.77
N ASP A 78 20.28 18.54 -24.59
CA ASP A 78 21.72 18.56 -24.34
C ASP A 78 22.07 17.70 -23.09
N ASN A 79 23.27 17.89 -22.53
CA ASN A 79 23.74 17.17 -21.35
C ASN A 79 23.02 17.54 -20.04
N ASP A 80 22.38 18.70 -20.00
CA ASP A 80 21.83 19.33 -18.80
C ASP A 80 20.32 19.56 -18.86
N LEU A 81 19.70 19.53 -20.05
CA LEU A 81 18.30 19.84 -20.28
C LEU A 81 17.55 18.64 -20.86
N ARG A 82 16.48 18.25 -20.15
CA ARG A 82 15.57 17.18 -20.56
C ARG A 82 14.14 17.67 -20.55
N ILE A 83 13.40 17.34 -21.59
CA ILE A 83 11.96 17.60 -21.69
C ILE A 83 11.25 16.26 -21.73
N SER A 84 10.37 16.00 -20.76
CA SER A 84 9.55 14.80 -20.73
C SER A 84 8.08 15.17 -20.91
N ARG A 85 7.40 14.51 -21.86
CA ARG A 85 5.97 14.70 -22.12
C ARG A 85 5.24 13.37 -22.10
N GLY A 86 4.03 13.38 -21.57
CA GLY A 86 3.20 12.19 -21.48
C GLY A 86 1.72 12.53 -21.27
N ASP A 87 0.93 11.51 -21.07
CA ASP A 87 -0.46 11.61 -20.61
C ASP A 87 -0.61 12.28 -19.24
N GLY A 88 0.45 12.27 -18.41
CA GLY A 88 0.52 12.96 -17.12
C GLY A 88 0.95 14.43 -17.17
N GLY A 89 1.30 14.97 -18.34
CA GLY A 89 1.71 16.38 -18.51
C GLY A 89 3.11 16.59 -19.08
N LEU A 90 3.65 17.81 -18.89
CA LEU A 90 4.95 18.25 -19.38
C LEU A 90 5.88 18.57 -18.20
N PHE A 91 7.07 18.00 -18.22
CA PHE A 91 8.10 18.20 -17.23
C PHE A 91 9.38 18.68 -17.92
N ILE A 92 10.01 19.69 -17.33
CA ILE A 92 11.30 20.22 -17.77
C ILE A 92 12.27 19.99 -16.61
N LEU A 93 13.36 19.28 -16.89
CA LEU A 93 14.43 19.06 -15.94
C LEU A 93 15.67 19.77 -16.44
N VAL A 94 16.19 20.66 -15.60
CA VAL A 94 17.52 21.22 -15.72
C VAL A 94 18.39 20.56 -14.66
N LYS A 95 19.54 20.02 -15.07
CA LYS A 95 20.47 19.32 -14.19
C LYS A 95 21.02 20.28 -13.13
N GLU A 96 21.12 19.79 -11.90
CA GLU A 96 21.78 20.51 -10.82
C GLU A 96 23.23 20.88 -11.20
N GLY A 97 23.60 22.15 -10.97
CA GLY A 97 24.90 22.71 -11.35
C GLY A 97 25.01 23.15 -12.82
N SER A 98 23.96 23.02 -13.63
CA SER A 98 23.96 23.54 -14.99
C SER A 98 24.09 25.07 -15.01
N SER A 99 24.83 25.60 -15.99
CA SER A 99 24.91 27.04 -16.22
C SER A 99 23.55 27.68 -16.54
N LEU A 100 22.58 26.88 -17.02
CA LEU A 100 21.20 27.32 -17.26
C LEU A 100 20.47 27.77 -15.99
N LEU A 101 20.93 27.35 -14.80
CA LEU A 101 20.36 27.77 -13.51
C LEU A 101 21.03 29.04 -12.95
N ASN A 102 22.14 29.48 -13.54
CA ASN A 102 22.95 30.60 -13.04
C ASN A 102 22.59 31.94 -13.73
N GLN A 103 21.31 32.17 -14.00
CA GLN A 103 20.85 33.49 -14.46
C GLN A 103 20.74 34.43 -13.26
N GLN A 104 21.80 35.21 -13.02
CA GLN A 104 21.79 36.47 -12.28
C GLN A 104 22.00 37.63 -13.24
#